data_AF-A0AAV0LLA7-F1
#
_entry.id   AF-A0AAV0LLA7-F1
#
_cell.length_a   1.000
_cell.length_b   1.000
_cell.length_c   1.000
_cell.angle_alpha   90.00
_cell.angle_beta   90.00
_cell.angle_gamma   90.00
#
_symmetry.space_group_name_H-M   'P 1'
#
loop_
_entity.id
_entity.type
_entity.pdbx_description
1 polymer ?
#
loop_
_entity_poly.entity_id
_entity_poly.type
_entity_poly.pdbx_seq_one_letter_code
_entity_poly.pdbx_strand_id
1 'polypeptide(L)'
;MSGNYPYHKTCYKDRYHPKCDVCKHFIPTNLAGLIEYRAHPFWNQKYCPTHEHDNTPRCCSCERMEPQDTGYVPLNDGRKLCLECLDSAVMDTSLCQPLYMDIQQFYESLNMKVEQYVPLLLVERQALNEAREGEKNGHYHMPETRGLCLSEEQTISQVLRTPRFGGGQRPMDMITEPYKLIRRCDVTAILILYGLPRLLTGSILAHEMMHAWMRLKGYQPLSQDVEEGICQVMAHMWLDTQLNFESSSSSTGSRADSRAPFDKKLGSFFKHQIESDSSPVYGDGFRAGQLAVRKYGLQRTLEHIQMTGRFPF
;
A
#
# COMPACT_ATOMS: atom_id res chain seq x y z
N MET A 1 47.40 15.12 -5.94
CA MET A 1 48.25 15.44 -4.78
C MET A 1 47.59 14.88 -3.53
N SER A 2 47.87 13.62 -3.20
CA SER A 2 47.34 12.92 -2.04
C SER A 2 48.42 12.91 -0.95
N GLY A 3 48.60 14.07 -0.30
CA GLY A 3 49.58 14.22 0.76
C GLY A 3 48.98 13.88 2.12
N ASN A 4 49.67 13.06 2.90
CA ASN A 4 49.27 12.63 4.25
C ASN A 4 49.54 13.73 5.29
N TYR A 5 49.05 14.94 5.02
CA TYR A 5 49.25 16.11 5.89
C TYR A 5 48.15 16.18 6.96
N PRO A 6 48.49 16.46 8.23
CA PRO A 6 47.49 16.64 9.27
C PRO A 6 46.59 17.83 8.94
N TYR A 7 45.28 17.63 9.03
CA TYR A 7 44.29 18.68 8.83
C TYR A 7 44.32 19.70 9.97
N HIS A 8 44.08 20.99 9.67
CA HIS A 8 43.64 21.94 10.70
C HIS A 8 42.33 21.43 11.32
N LYS A 9 42.14 21.59 12.63
CA LYS A 9 40.92 21.12 13.33
C LYS A 9 39.63 21.64 12.68
N THR A 10 39.61 22.88 12.22
CA THR A 10 38.47 23.49 11.51
C THR A 10 38.26 22.84 10.14
N CYS A 11 39.31 22.73 9.32
CA CYS A 11 39.24 22.07 8.01
C CYS A 11 38.86 20.58 8.11
N TYR A 12 39.28 19.89 9.17
CA TYR A 12 38.87 18.52 9.46
C TYR A 12 37.37 18.47 9.80
N LYS A 13 36.90 19.36 10.68
CA LYS A 13 35.49 19.46 11.03
C LYS A 13 34.62 19.74 9.80
N ASP A 14 35.02 20.70 8.96
CA ASP A 14 34.24 21.04 7.76
C ASP A 14 34.15 19.91 6.73
N ARG A 15 35.18 19.06 6.65
CA ARG A 15 35.24 17.94 5.69
C ARG A 15 34.64 16.64 6.20
N TYR A 16 34.77 16.35 7.49
CA TYR A 16 34.45 15.02 8.03
C TYR A 16 33.35 15.02 9.08
N HIS A 17 32.99 16.18 9.64
CA HIS A 17 31.91 16.26 10.61
C HIS A 17 30.55 16.21 9.88
N PRO A 18 29.68 15.22 10.18
CA PRO A 18 28.39 15.13 9.52
C PRO A 18 27.53 16.35 9.85
N LYS A 19 26.82 16.83 8.83
CA LYS A 19 25.78 17.85 8.95
C LYS A 19 24.42 17.17 8.99
N CYS A 20 23.51 17.75 9.75
CA CYS A 20 22.11 17.33 9.81
C CYS A 20 21.38 17.80 8.54
N ASP A 21 20.71 16.89 7.86
CA ASP A 21 19.92 17.20 6.65
C ASP A 21 18.66 18.02 6.97
N VAL A 22 18.23 18.04 8.23
CA VAL A 22 17.05 18.79 8.71
C VAL A 22 17.42 20.23 9.09
N CYS A 23 18.31 20.41 10.08
CA CYS A 23 18.68 21.74 10.59
C CYS A 23 19.91 22.36 9.92
N LYS A 24 20.59 21.64 9.02
CA LYS A 24 21.80 22.07 8.28
C LYS A 24 23.04 22.40 9.12
N HIS A 25 22.98 22.21 10.44
CA HIS A 25 24.10 22.38 11.37
C HIS A 25 24.93 21.10 11.49
N PHE A 26 26.16 21.21 11.98
CA PHE A 26 26.94 20.05 12.40
C PHE A 26 26.23 19.31 13.54
N ILE A 27 26.14 17.99 13.43
CA ILE A 27 25.47 17.17 14.45
C ILE A 27 26.27 17.27 15.77
N PRO A 28 25.67 17.58 16.92
CA PRO A 28 26.43 17.71 18.16
C PRO A 28 27.00 16.37 18.62
N THR A 29 28.14 16.41 19.33
CA THR A 29 28.68 15.24 20.04
C THR A 29 27.88 14.99 21.32
N ASN A 30 27.68 13.73 21.69
CA ASN A 30 27.08 13.34 22.96
C ASN A 30 28.04 13.63 24.15
N LEU A 31 27.60 13.32 25.37
CA LEU A 31 28.40 13.51 26.61
C LEU A 31 29.71 12.72 26.62
N ALA A 32 29.81 11.64 25.85
CA ALA A 32 31.03 10.83 25.70
C ALA A 32 31.97 11.36 24.59
N GLY A 33 31.65 12.48 23.95
CA GLY A 33 32.42 13.06 22.84
C GLY A 33 32.25 12.32 21.50
N LEU A 34 31.29 11.41 21.39
CA LEU A 34 30.98 10.67 20.18
C LEU A 34 29.90 11.37 19.35
N ILE A 35 29.99 11.30 18.03
CA ILE A 35 28.98 11.85 17.13
C ILE A 35 27.91 10.79 16.90
N GLU A 36 26.73 11.01 17.47
CA GLU A 36 25.56 10.14 17.27
C GLU A 36 24.54 10.84 16.38
N TYR A 37 24.10 10.16 15.33
CA TYR A 37 23.04 10.62 14.44
C TYR A 37 22.04 9.52 14.16
N ARG A 38 20.82 9.92 13.80
CA ARG A 38 19.81 9.02 13.24
C ARG A 38 19.85 9.11 11.72
N ALA A 39 19.46 8.03 11.07
CA ALA A 39 19.35 8.00 9.63
C ALA A 39 18.07 7.31 9.22
N HIS A 40 17.40 7.87 8.21
CA HIS A 40 16.29 7.16 7.58
C HIS A 40 16.82 5.87 6.93
N PRO A 41 16.29 4.67 7.26
CA PRO A 41 16.86 3.38 6.83
C PRO A 41 17.04 3.25 5.31
N PHE A 42 16.05 3.71 4.53
CA PHE A 42 16.11 3.67 3.06
C PHE A 42 16.81 4.90 2.44
N TRP A 43 16.39 6.11 2.79
CA TRP A 43 16.88 7.34 2.15
C TRP A 43 18.29 7.74 2.56
N ASN A 44 18.80 7.21 3.68
CA ASN A 44 20.04 7.63 4.33
C ASN A 44 20.09 9.12 4.67
N GLN A 45 18.92 9.76 4.88
CA GLN A 45 18.81 11.12 5.38
C GLN A 45 19.35 11.14 6.81
N LYS A 46 20.46 11.84 7.07
CA LYS A 46 21.12 11.89 8.38
C LYS A 46 20.62 13.10 9.16
N TYR A 47 20.20 12.90 10.40
CA TYR A 47 19.65 13.98 11.21
C TYR A 47 19.99 13.85 12.69
N CYS A 48 19.88 14.98 13.41
CA CYS A 48 20.09 15.04 14.84
C CYS A 48 19.04 14.18 15.58
N PRO A 49 19.42 13.40 16.61
CA PRO A 49 18.48 12.58 17.37
C PRO A 49 17.31 13.36 18.00
N THR A 50 17.50 14.65 18.27
CA THR A 50 16.46 15.54 18.82
C THR A 50 15.23 15.66 17.92
N HIS A 51 15.40 15.50 16.60
CA HIS A 51 14.30 15.59 15.64
C HIS A 51 13.28 14.44 15.76
N GLU A 52 13.59 13.37 16.49
CA GLU A 52 12.60 12.33 16.82
C GLU A 52 11.57 12.78 17.87
N HIS A 53 11.84 13.90 18.56
CA HIS A 53 11.06 14.33 19.74
C HIS A 53 10.61 15.79 19.69
N ASP A 54 11.04 16.57 18.70
CA ASP A 54 10.74 18.01 18.59
C ASP A 54 9.56 18.35 17.68
N ASN A 55 8.78 17.33 17.27
CA ASN A 55 7.67 17.43 16.32
C ASN A 55 8.10 17.83 14.90
N THR A 56 9.36 17.64 14.51
CA THR A 56 9.77 17.75 13.11
C THR A 56 8.91 16.80 12.27
N PRO A 57 8.09 17.32 11.34
CA PRO A 57 7.15 16.49 10.61
C PRO A 57 7.86 15.69 9.53
N ARG A 58 7.21 14.60 9.12
CA ARG A 58 7.67 13.72 8.06
C ARG A 58 6.74 13.82 6.86
N CYS A 59 7.29 13.56 5.68
CA CYS A 59 6.51 13.45 4.46
C CYS A 59 5.62 12.20 4.59
N CYS A 60 4.30 12.33 4.37
CA CYS A 60 3.38 11.20 4.50
C CYS A 60 3.61 10.08 3.46
N SER A 61 4.42 10.34 2.43
CA SER A 61 4.70 9.37 1.37
C SER A 61 6.11 8.82 1.44
N CYS A 62 7.16 9.65 1.57
CA CYS A 62 8.54 9.16 1.60
C CYS A 62 9.17 9.12 3.00
N GLU A 63 8.45 9.54 4.04
CA GLU A 63 8.85 9.46 5.46
C GLU A 63 10.11 10.27 5.86
N ARG A 64 10.74 10.96 4.89
CA ARG A 64 11.82 11.92 5.15
C ARG A 64 11.32 13.08 6.00
N MET A 65 12.13 13.49 6.97
CA MET A 65 11.87 14.65 7.82
C MET A 65 11.96 15.96 7.03
N GLU A 66 11.09 16.92 7.35
CA GLU A 66 11.03 18.26 6.76
C GLU A 66 12.30 19.07 7.07
N PRO A 67 13.11 19.45 6.07
CA PRO A 67 14.21 20.38 6.26
C PRO A 67 13.72 21.79 6.62
N GLN A 68 14.44 22.47 7.52
CA GLN A 68 14.07 23.81 7.99
C GLN A 68 14.04 24.88 6.88
N ASP A 69 14.72 24.65 5.76
CA ASP A 69 14.93 25.62 4.67
C ASP A 69 14.02 25.42 3.45
N THR A 70 13.35 24.28 3.32
CA THR A 70 12.56 23.95 2.12
C THR A 70 11.05 24.05 2.34
N GLY A 71 10.58 23.67 3.54
CA GLY A 71 9.16 23.60 3.84
C GLY A 71 8.44 22.44 3.12
N TYR A 72 7.51 21.79 3.80
CA TYR A 72 6.60 20.80 3.22
C TYR A 72 5.21 21.40 3.05
N VAL A 73 4.49 20.91 2.04
CA VAL A 73 3.13 21.37 1.73
C VAL A 73 2.12 20.63 2.62
N PRO A 74 1.31 21.35 3.42
CA PRO A 74 0.27 20.72 4.22
C PRO A 74 -0.92 20.30 3.34
N LEU A 75 -1.52 19.17 3.68
CA LEU A 75 -2.81 18.69 3.15
C LEU A 75 -3.93 19.04 4.14
N ASN A 76 -5.19 19.06 3.69
CA ASN A 76 -6.34 19.44 4.52
C ASN A 76 -6.55 18.50 5.73
N ASP A 77 -6.09 17.24 5.61
CA ASP A 77 -6.18 16.23 6.67
C ASP A 77 -5.00 16.26 7.67
N GLY A 78 -4.18 17.32 7.62
CA GLY A 78 -3.05 17.52 8.52
C GLY A 78 -1.77 16.77 8.14
N ARG A 79 -1.77 15.97 7.06
CA ARG A 79 -0.53 15.40 6.50
C ARG A 79 0.34 16.49 5.89
N LYS A 80 1.63 16.18 5.72
CA LYS A 80 2.57 17.02 5.00
C LYS A 80 3.25 16.24 3.88
N LEU A 81 3.47 16.89 2.75
CA LEU A 81 4.12 16.31 1.58
C LEU A 81 5.36 17.11 1.20
N CYS A 82 6.48 16.42 0.96
CA CYS A 82 7.67 17.06 0.41
C CYS A 82 7.46 17.43 -1.07
N LEU A 83 8.18 18.43 -1.57
CA LEU A 83 8.03 18.93 -2.94
C LEU A 83 8.24 17.82 -4.00
N GLU A 84 9.26 16.98 -3.82
CA GLU A 84 9.52 15.87 -4.75
C GLU A 84 8.36 14.85 -4.81
N CYS A 85 7.65 14.61 -3.70
CA CYS A 85 6.46 13.75 -3.69
C CYS A 85 5.21 14.47 -4.20
N LEU A 86 5.12 15.79 -4.02
CA LEU A 86 4.02 16.61 -4.51
C LEU A 86 3.97 16.63 -6.04
N ASP A 87 5.13 16.64 -6.70
CA ASP A 87 5.25 16.70 -8.16
C ASP A 87 4.54 15.54 -8.89
N SER A 88 4.34 14.40 -8.22
CA SER A 88 3.59 13.26 -8.75
C SER A 88 2.33 12.93 -7.95
N ALA A 89 1.92 13.80 -7.03
CA ALA A 89 0.75 13.57 -6.19
C ALA A 89 -0.56 13.63 -6.98
N VAL A 90 -1.44 12.67 -6.74
CA VAL A 90 -2.78 12.65 -7.32
C VAL A 90 -3.73 13.40 -6.38
N MET A 91 -4.16 14.58 -6.80
CA MET A 91 -4.94 15.51 -5.96
C MET A 91 -6.44 15.45 -6.22
N ASP A 92 -6.87 14.92 -7.37
CA ASP A 92 -8.27 14.81 -7.74
C ASP A 92 -8.56 13.51 -8.51
N THR A 93 -9.83 13.10 -8.49
CA THR A 93 -10.28 11.85 -9.12
C THR A 93 -10.10 11.83 -10.64
N SER A 94 -10.11 12.99 -11.31
CA SER A 94 -9.93 13.06 -12.76
C SER A 94 -8.50 12.72 -13.17
N LEU A 95 -7.51 13.15 -12.37
CA LEU A 95 -6.11 12.76 -12.51
C LEU A 95 -5.85 11.29 -12.20
N CYS A 96 -6.80 10.61 -11.54
CA CYS A 96 -6.69 9.19 -11.25
C CYS A 96 -7.14 8.31 -12.42
N GLN A 97 -7.86 8.84 -13.41
CA GLN A 97 -8.36 8.06 -14.54
C GLN A 97 -7.26 7.37 -15.36
N PRO A 98 -6.16 8.04 -15.76
CA PRO A 98 -5.06 7.36 -16.45
C PRO A 98 -4.48 6.21 -15.61
N LEU A 99 -4.31 6.44 -14.31
CA LEU A 99 -3.80 5.42 -13.39
C LEU A 99 -4.76 4.24 -13.24
N TYR A 100 -6.07 4.49 -13.20
CA TYR A 100 -7.08 3.45 -13.16
C TYR A 100 -7.05 2.59 -14.44
N MET A 101 -6.92 3.21 -15.62
CA MET A 101 -6.74 2.50 -16.89
C MET A 101 -5.45 1.66 -16.88
N ASP A 102 -4.32 2.22 -16.40
CA ASP A 102 -3.05 1.50 -16.28
C ASP A 102 -3.20 0.24 -15.41
N ILE A 103 -3.94 0.33 -14.30
CA ILE A 103 -4.22 -0.80 -13.40
C ILE A 103 -5.13 -1.82 -14.08
N GLN A 104 -6.20 -1.39 -14.77
CA GLN A 104 -7.06 -2.31 -15.51
C GLN A 104 -6.27 -3.09 -16.58
N GLN A 105 -5.37 -2.41 -17.31
CA GLN A 105 -4.50 -3.04 -18.28
C GLN A 105 -3.51 -4.02 -17.63
N PHE A 106 -2.96 -3.67 -16.47
CA PHE A 106 -2.12 -4.58 -15.70
C PHE A 106 -2.87 -5.87 -15.34
N TYR A 107 -4.08 -5.76 -14.80
CA TYR A 107 -4.92 -6.92 -14.50
C TYR A 107 -5.30 -7.74 -15.75
N GLU A 108 -5.63 -7.08 -16.85
CA GLU A 108 -5.92 -7.76 -18.11
C GLU A 108 -4.69 -8.49 -18.67
N SER A 109 -3.48 -7.93 -18.53
CA SER A 109 -2.23 -8.58 -18.92
C SER A 109 -1.92 -9.85 -18.13
N LEU A 110 -2.48 -9.96 -16.92
CA LEU A 110 -2.39 -11.14 -16.06
C LEU A 110 -3.56 -12.12 -16.30
N ASN A 111 -4.39 -11.88 -17.31
CA ASN A 111 -5.61 -12.63 -17.60
C ASN A 111 -6.66 -12.56 -16.46
N MET A 112 -6.64 -11.46 -15.70
CA MET A 112 -7.47 -11.19 -14.53
C MET A 112 -8.39 -9.99 -14.76
N LYS A 113 -9.05 -9.92 -15.91
CA LYS A 113 -9.94 -8.81 -16.26
C LYS A 113 -11.03 -8.61 -15.19
N VAL A 114 -11.17 -7.38 -14.70
CA VAL A 114 -12.25 -6.94 -13.82
C VAL A 114 -13.41 -6.51 -14.71
N GLU A 115 -14.49 -7.30 -14.73
CA GLU A 115 -15.61 -7.13 -15.66
C GLU A 115 -16.56 -6.00 -15.24
N GLN A 116 -16.67 -5.77 -13.93
CA GLN A 116 -17.49 -4.69 -13.39
C GLN A 116 -16.75 -3.35 -13.48
N TYR A 117 -17.46 -2.29 -13.87
CA TYR A 117 -16.98 -0.93 -13.63
C TYR A 117 -17.04 -0.63 -12.13
N VAL A 118 -15.88 -0.36 -11.53
CA VAL A 118 -15.76 -0.03 -10.10
C VAL A 118 -15.38 1.44 -9.95
N PRO A 119 -16.29 2.30 -9.43
CA PRO A 119 -15.99 3.70 -9.16
C PRO A 119 -14.76 3.87 -8.26
N LEU A 120 -13.85 4.78 -8.63
CA LEU A 120 -12.68 5.14 -7.83
C LEU A 120 -12.88 6.55 -7.27
N LEU A 121 -12.73 6.71 -5.95
CA LEU A 121 -12.89 7.99 -5.26
C LEU A 121 -11.64 8.31 -4.42
N LEU A 122 -11.09 9.50 -4.63
CA LEU A 122 -10.07 10.04 -3.72
C LEU A 122 -10.76 10.73 -2.53
N VAL A 123 -10.34 10.36 -1.33
CA VAL A 123 -10.98 10.80 -0.08
C VAL A 123 -9.96 11.24 0.95
N GLU A 124 -10.40 12.09 1.89
CA GLU A 124 -9.60 12.46 3.06
C GLU A 124 -9.56 11.34 4.10
N ARG A 125 -8.57 11.39 4.99
CA ARG A 125 -8.38 10.38 6.05
C ARG A 125 -9.66 10.13 6.86
N GLN A 126 -10.40 11.18 7.18
CA GLN A 126 -11.61 11.06 7.98
C GLN A 126 -12.69 10.24 7.28
N ALA A 127 -12.98 10.55 6.01
CA ALA A 127 -13.96 9.79 5.22
C ALA A 127 -13.54 8.32 5.03
N LEU A 128 -12.23 8.05 4.90
CA LEU A 128 -11.72 6.68 4.80
C LEU A 128 -11.89 5.89 6.10
N ASN A 129 -11.67 6.54 7.25
CA ASN A 129 -11.89 5.93 8.57
C ASN A 129 -13.39 5.67 8.82
N GLU A 130 -14.26 6.62 8.48
CA GLU A 130 -15.72 6.46 8.61
C GLU A 130 -16.25 5.32 7.72
N ALA A 131 -15.77 5.23 6.47
CA ALA A 131 -16.13 4.14 5.56
C ALA A 131 -15.66 2.77 6.09
N ARG A 132 -14.47 2.72 6.72
CA ARG A 132 -13.94 1.51 7.36
C ARG A 132 -14.81 1.04 8.52
N GLU A 133 -15.30 1.94 9.36
CA GLU A 133 -16.18 1.61 10.50
C GLU A 133 -17.55 1.08 10.05
N GLY A 134 -18.03 1.52 8.89
CA GLY A 134 -19.29 1.04 8.30
C GLY A 134 -19.19 -0.35 7.66
N GLU A 135 -17.99 -0.85 7.36
CA GLU A 135 -17.80 -2.14 6.72
C GLU A 135 -17.84 -3.27 7.76
N LYS A 136 -18.88 -4.13 7.68
CA LYS A 136 -19.08 -5.26 8.61
C LYS A 136 -17.96 -6.31 8.60
N ASN A 137 -17.07 -6.26 7.61
CA ASN A 137 -15.91 -7.14 7.44
C ASN A 137 -14.56 -6.43 7.69
N GLY A 138 -14.55 -5.15 8.07
CA GLY A 138 -13.34 -4.34 8.21
C GLY A 138 -12.63 -4.52 9.56
N HIS A 139 -11.77 -5.53 9.69
CA HIS A 139 -10.88 -5.68 10.85
C HIS A 139 -9.41 -5.49 10.43
N TYR A 140 -9.04 -4.25 10.10
CA TYR A 140 -7.69 -3.88 9.68
C TYR A 140 -6.93 -3.21 10.83
N HIS A 141 -5.81 -3.81 11.26
CA HIS A 141 -4.93 -3.22 12.27
C HIS A 141 -3.62 -2.73 11.62
N MET A 142 -3.71 -1.66 10.81
CA MET A 142 -2.56 -0.87 10.37
C MET A 142 -2.66 0.54 10.99
N PRO A 143 -1.54 1.25 11.27
CA PRO A 143 -1.59 2.59 11.85
C PRO A 143 -2.32 3.64 10.99
N GLU A 144 -2.43 3.41 9.67
CA GLU A 144 -3.18 4.28 8.76
C GLU A 144 -3.67 3.50 7.52
N THR A 145 -4.99 3.27 7.41
CA THR A 145 -5.62 2.76 6.18
C THR A 145 -5.44 3.81 5.08
N ARG A 146 -4.99 3.40 3.88
CA ARG A 146 -4.76 4.32 2.74
C ARG A 146 -5.61 3.99 1.51
N GLY A 147 -6.26 2.84 1.50
CA GLY A 147 -7.23 2.40 0.50
C GLY A 147 -8.34 1.57 1.16
N LEU A 148 -9.49 1.48 0.50
CA LEU A 148 -10.59 0.63 0.94
C LEU A 148 -11.46 0.19 -0.24
N CYS A 149 -11.63 -1.12 -0.40
CA CYS A 149 -12.57 -1.71 -1.36
C CYS A 149 -13.93 -1.95 -0.70
N LEU A 150 -14.98 -1.24 -1.13
CA LEU A 150 -16.34 -1.40 -0.63
C LEU A 150 -17.12 -2.41 -1.47
N SER A 151 -17.94 -3.24 -0.81
CA SER A 151 -18.78 -4.24 -1.50
C SER A 151 -20.10 -4.51 -0.78
N GLU A 152 -21.11 -4.89 -1.56
CA GLU A 152 -22.41 -5.32 -1.05
C GLU A 152 -22.58 -6.84 -1.25
N GLU A 153 -22.98 -7.55 -0.19
CA GLU A 153 -23.21 -8.99 -0.23
C GLU A 153 -24.70 -9.32 -0.05
N GLN A 154 -25.28 -10.03 -1.02
CA GLN A 154 -26.65 -10.54 -0.93
C GLN A 154 -26.64 -12.06 -0.71
N THR A 155 -27.10 -12.51 0.45
CA THR A 155 -27.34 -13.94 0.75
C THR A 155 -28.84 -14.16 0.92
N ILE A 156 -29.44 -14.96 0.04
CA ILE A 156 -30.87 -15.31 0.13
C ILE A 156 -30.98 -16.76 0.61
N SER A 157 -31.69 -16.95 1.72
CA SER A 157 -32.01 -18.26 2.29
C SER A 157 -33.44 -18.66 1.94
N GLN A 158 -33.64 -19.81 1.29
CA GLN A 158 -34.98 -20.32 1.00
C GLN A 158 -35.48 -21.26 2.11
N VAL A 159 -36.72 -21.08 2.56
CA VAL A 159 -37.40 -22.00 3.50
C VAL A 159 -38.05 -23.14 2.71
N LEU A 160 -37.62 -24.38 2.92
CA LEU A 160 -37.97 -25.51 2.04
C LEU A 160 -39.14 -26.40 2.48
N ARG A 161 -39.87 -26.15 3.59
CA ARG A 161 -41.09 -26.93 3.90
C ARG A 161 -41.99 -26.28 4.95
N THR A 162 -43.31 -26.34 4.73
CA THR A 162 -44.34 -26.11 5.75
C THR A 162 -44.46 -27.30 6.69
N PRO A 163 -44.75 -27.09 8.00
CA PRO A 163 -44.99 -28.20 8.92
C PRO A 163 -46.23 -29.00 8.47
N ARG A 164 -46.12 -30.33 8.39
CA ARG A 164 -47.32 -31.18 8.27
C ARG A 164 -47.94 -31.34 9.65
N PHE A 165 -49.12 -30.75 9.85
CA PHE A 165 -49.96 -31.02 11.02
C PHE A 165 -50.61 -32.41 10.89
N GLY A 166 -49.92 -33.44 11.40
CA GLY A 166 -50.51 -34.74 11.70
C GLY A 166 -51.00 -34.75 13.14
N GLY A 167 -52.26 -35.12 13.37
CA GLY A 167 -52.89 -35.10 14.69
C GLY A 167 -52.15 -35.96 15.71
N GLY A 168 -51.69 -35.32 16.80
CA GLY A 168 -51.25 -35.99 18.02
C GLY A 168 -49.73 -36.15 18.17
N GLN A 169 -49.20 -35.41 19.14
CA GLN A 169 -47.89 -35.56 19.83
C GLN A 169 -46.68 -34.79 19.28
N ARG A 170 -46.35 -33.73 20.04
CA ARG A 170 -45.14 -32.89 20.12
C ARG A 170 -44.76 -32.07 18.87
N PRO A 171 -44.57 -30.73 19.00
CA PRO A 171 -43.97 -29.95 17.93
C PRO A 171 -42.52 -30.42 17.72
N MET A 172 -42.22 -30.95 16.54
CA MET A 172 -40.84 -31.08 16.05
C MET A 172 -40.40 -29.73 15.51
N ASP A 173 -39.19 -29.29 15.89
CA ASP A 173 -38.60 -28.03 15.45
C ASP A 173 -38.52 -27.93 13.92
N MET A 174 -38.66 -26.70 13.41
CA MET A 174 -38.46 -26.41 11.98
C MET A 174 -37.04 -26.84 11.55
N ILE A 175 -36.95 -27.88 10.71
CA ILE A 175 -35.70 -28.20 10.02
C ILE A 175 -35.60 -27.25 8.81
N THR A 176 -34.92 -26.13 9.01
CA THR A 176 -34.50 -25.24 7.93
C THR A 176 -33.16 -25.74 7.37
N GLU A 177 -33.17 -26.31 6.17
CA GLU A 177 -31.95 -26.46 5.37
C GLU A 177 -31.76 -25.17 4.57
N PRO A 178 -30.76 -24.33 4.88
CA PRO A 178 -30.50 -23.14 4.08
C PRO A 178 -29.94 -23.57 2.72
N TYR A 179 -30.79 -23.58 1.69
CA TYR A 179 -30.28 -23.56 0.32
C TYR A 179 -29.65 -22.19 0.08
N LYS A 180 -28.31 -22.12 0.18
CA LYS A 180 -27.54 -20.87 0.04
C LYS A 180 -27.46 -20.53 -1.45
N LEU A 181 -28.25 -19.56 -1.89
CA LEU A 181 -28.11 -18.99 -3.23
C LEU A 181 -26.68 -18.44 -3.41
N ILE A 182 -26.17 -18.54 -4.65
CA ILE A 182 -24.81 -18.12 -5.04
C ILE A 182 -24.51 -16.73 -4.47
N ARG A 183 -23.43 -16.60 -3.70
CA ARG A 183 -22.91 -15.33 -3.19
C ARG A 183 -22.69 -14.39 -4.38
N ARG A 184 -23.56 -13.38 -4.53
CA ARG A 184 -23.34 -12.28 -5.46
C ARG A 184 -22.79 -11.11 -4.65
N CYS A 185 -21.60 -10.68 -5.03
CA CYS A 185 -20.90 -9.58 -4.42
C CYS A 185 -20.64 -8.55 -5.52
N ASP A 186 -21.28 -7.39 -5.39
CA ASP A 186 -21.02 -6.26 -6.27
C ASP A 186 -20.07 -5.31 -5.54
N VAL A 187 -19.00 -4.90 -6.22
CA VAL A 187 -18.02 -3.97 -5.66
C VAL A 187 -18.56 -2.56 -5.89
N THR A 188 -18.86 -1.83 -4.82
CA THR A 188 -19.56 -0.54 -4.93
C THR A 188 -18.62 0.60 -5.26
N ALA A 189 -17.42 0.64 -4.67
CA ALA A 189 -16.39 1.61 -4.95
C ALA A 189 -15.03 1.16 -4.39
N ILE A 190 -13.95 1.74 -4.92
CA ILE A 190 -12.63 1.76 -4.29
C ILE A 190 -12.38 3.19 -3.82
N LEU A 191 -12.04 3.34 -2.55
CA LEU A 191 -11.63 4.61 -1.94
C LEU A 191 -10.11 4.62 -1.79
N ILE A 192 -9.45 5.73 -2.12
CA ILE A 192 -8.01 5.91 -1.89
C ILE A 192 -7.77 7.25 -1.21
N LEU A 193 -6.84 7.28 -0.26
CA LEU A 193 -6.41 8.51 0.39
C LEU A 193 -5.78 9.48 -0.63
N TYR A 194 -6.33 10.69 -0.74
CA TYR A 194 -5.84 11.69 -1.71
C TYR A 194 -4.42 12.20 -1.40
N GLY A 195 -3.80 12.89 -2.35
CA GLY A 195 -2.53 13.58 -2.12
C GLY A 195 -1.34 12.64 -1.93
N LEU A 196 -1.41 11.43 -2.50
CA LEU A 196 -0.32 10.48 -2.55
C LEU A 196 0.34 10.49 -3.94
N PRO A 197 1.67 10.27 -4.03
CA PRO A 197 2.38 10.10 -5.29
C PRO A 197 1.74 9.05 -6.20
N ARG A 198 1.84 9.20 -7.53
CA ARG A 198 1.27 8.28 -8.52
C ARG A 198 1.61 6.82 -8.23
N LEU A 199 2.89 6.51 -7.94
CA LEU A 199 3.33 5.15 -7.67
C LEU A 199 2.72 4.58 -6.38
N LEU A 200 2.56 5.39 -5.34
CA LEU A 200 1.92 4.93 -4.10
C LEU A 200 0.41 4.74 -4.29
N THR A 201 -0.23 5.69 -4.96
CA THR A 201 -1.65 5.61 -5.31
C THR A 201 -1.91 4.36 -6.16
N GLY A 202 -1.05 4.08 -7.13
CA GLY A 202 -1.19 2.92 -8.01
C GLY A 202 -0.95 1.60 -7.31
N SER A 203 0.03 1.53 -6.39
CA SER A 203 0.24 0.31 -5.60
C SER A 203 -0.95 0.03 -4.67
N ILE A 204 -1.53 1.07 -4.06
CA ILE A 204 -2.75 0.94 -3.26
C ILE A 204 -3.92 0.51 -4.16
N LEU A 205 -4.09 1.13 -5.33
CA LEU A 205 -5.15 0.76 -6.25
C LEU A 205 -5.02 -0.68 -6.74
N ALA A 206 -3.81 -1.16 -7.05
CA ALA A 206 -3.55 -2.56 -7.37
C ALA A 206 -3.94 -3.47 -6.21
N HIS A 207 -3.60 -3.10 -4.97
CA HIS A 207 -4.01 -3.84 -3.79
C HIS A 207 -5.55 -3.93 -3.67
N GLU A 208 -6.25 -2.80 -3.70
CA GLU A 208 -7.71 -2.77 -3.57
C GLU A 208 -8.44 -3.45 -4.74
N MET A 209 -7.87 -3.36 -5.94
CA MET A 209 -8.38 -4.05 -7.13
C MET A 209 -8.30 -5.58 -6.97
N MET A 210 -7.33 -6.09 -6.21
CA MET A 210 -7.24 -7.52 -5.93
C MET A 210 -8.39 -7.99 -5.04
N HIS A 211 -8.75 -7.22 -4.01
CA HIS A 211 -9.95 -7.48 -3.21
C HIS A 211 -11.20 -7.48 -4.10
N ALA A 212 -11.35 -6.46 -4.96
CA ALA A 212 -12.47 -6.35 -5.88
C ALA A 212 -12.56 -7.57 -6.80
N TRP A 213 -11.44 -7.97 -7.43
CA TRP A 213 -11.38 -9.10 -8.34
C TRP A 213 -11.74 -10.42 -7.66
N MET A 214 -11.20 -10.70 -6.47
CA MET A 214 -11.51 -11.92 -5.72
C MET A 214 -13.00 -12.00 -5.35
N ARG A 215 -13.57 -10.88 -4.90
CA ARG A 215 -15.01 -10.79 -4.55
C ARG A 215 -15.89 -11.06 -5.77
N LEU A 216 -15.56 -10.47 -6.93
CA LEU A 216 -16.29 -10.68 -8.18
C LEU A 216 -16.15 -12.10 -8.74
N LYS A 217 -15.01 -12.76 -8.51
CA LYS A 217 -14.82 -14.18 -8.88
C LYS A 217 -15.41 -15.16 -7.86
N GLY A 218 -16.06 -14.67 -6.80
CA GLY A 218 -16.80 -15.49 -5.84
C GLY A 218 -15.90 -16.28 -4.89
N TYR A 219 -14.71 -15.76 -4.56
CA TYR A 219 -13.87 -16.33 -3.51
C TYR A 219 -14.66 -16.41 -2.19
N GLN A 220 -14.50 -17.50 -1.45
CA GLN A 220 -15.04 -17.61 -0.09
C GLN A 220 -14.27 -16.67 0.85
N PRO A 221 -14.84 -16.30 2.02
CA PRO A 221 -14.10 -15.54 3.02
C PRO A 221 -12.77 -16.23 3.35
N LEU A 222 -11.67 -15.51 3.14
CA LEU A 222 -10.31 -15.98 3.39
C LEU A 222 -9.85 -15.56 4.78
N SER A 223 -8.79 -16.19 5.29
CA SER A 223 -8.08 -15.61 6.43
C SER A 223 -7.33 -14.35 6.00
N GLN A 224 -7.19 -13.39 6.91
CA GLN A 224 -6.62 -12.08 6.60
C GLN A 224 -5.20 -12.17 6.03
N ASP A 225 -4.36 -13.05 6.58
CA ASP A 225 -2.99 -13.26 6.09
C ASP A 225 -2.94 -13.73 4.63
N VAL A 226 -3.94 -14.50 4.18
CA VAL A 226 -4.03 -14.96 2.79
C VAL A 226 -4.59 -13.87 1.89
N GLU A 227 -5.67 -13.21 2.31
CA GLU A 227 -6.32 -12.13 1.55
C GLU A 227 -5.38 -10.93 1.38
N GLU A 228 -4.90 -10.35 2.48
CA GLU A 228 -3.98 -9.21 2.46
C GLU A 228 -2.65 -9.60 1.82
N GLY A 229 -2.18 -10.84 2.04
CA GLY A 229 -0.94 -11.34 1.48
C GLY A 229 -0.95 -11.33 -0.04
N ILE A 230 -1.99 -11.87 -0.68
CA ILE A 230 -2.08 -11.88 -2.15
C ILE A 230 -2.35 -10.48 -2.71
N CYS A 231 -3.09 -9.63 -1.99
CA CYS A 231 -3.27 -8.22 -2.37
C CYS A 231 -1.93 -7.44 -2.34
N GLN A 232 -1.08 -7.67 -1.34
CA GLN A 232 0.28 -7.11 -1.29
C GLN A 232 1.17 -7.62 -2.43
N VAL A 233 1.04 -8.89 -2.82
CA VAL A 233 1.76 -9.42 -3.99
C VAL A 233 1.36 -8.68 -5.27
N MET A 234 0.08 -8.38 -5.48
CA MET A 234 -0.39 -7.62 -6.64
C MET A 234 0.14 -6.19 -6.66
N ALA A 235 0.16 -5.51 -5.50
CA ALA A 235 0.76 -4.19 -5.36
C ALA A 235 2.26 -4.19 -5.69
N HIS A 236 2.99 -5.17 -5.17
CA HIS A 236 4.43 -5.35 -5.43
C HIS A 236 4.73 -5.65 -6.90
N MET A 237 3.97 -6.56 -7.51
CA MET A 237 4.09 -6.90 -8.93
C MET A 237 3.83 -5.69 -9.82
N TRP A 238 2.79 -4.90 -9.52
CA TRP A 238 2.52 -3.68 -10.29
C TRP A 238 3.69 -2.69 -10.19
N LEU A 239 4.20 -2.42 -8.98
CA LEU A 239 5.39 -1.56 -8.79
C LEU A 239 6.60 -2.08 -9.58
N ASP A 240 6.82 -3.39 -9.61
CA ASP A 240 7.91 -4.01 -10.38
C ASP A 240 7.76 -3.74 -11.88
N THR A 241 6.54 -3.83 -12.43
CA THR A 241 6.31 -3.50 -13.84
C THR A 241 6.65 -2.04 -14.15
N GLN A 242 6.27 -1.10 -13.28
CA GLN A 242 6.53 0.33 -13.49
C GLN A 242 8.04 0.63 -13.48
N LEU A 243 8.78 0.05 -12.54
CA LEU A 243 10.23 0.27 -12.43
C LEU A 243 11.02 -0.37 -13.58
N ASN A 244 10.53 -1.49 -14.12
CA ASN A 244 11.15 -2.18 -15.25
C ASN A 244 10.84 -1.49 -16.59
N PHE A 245 9.61 -0.97 -16.79
CA PHE A 245 9.20 -0.29 -18.03
C PHE A 245 9.95 1.04 -18.25
N GLU A 246 10.23 1.78 -17.18
CA GLU A 246 11.03 3.01 -17.23
C GLU A 246 12.52 2.76 -17.50
N SER A 247 12.98 1.49 -17.48
CA SER A 247 14.35 1.13 -17.86
C SER A 247 14.49 0.93 -19.37
N SER A 248 13.43 0.46 -20.05
CA SER A 248 13.43 0.09 -21.47
C SER A 248 13.00 1.22 -22.42
N SER A 249 12.36 2.29 -21.93
CA SER A 249 11.92 3.45 -22.74
C SER A 249 13.00 4.54 -22.93
N SER A 250 14.24 4.30 -22.51
CA SER A 250 15.37 5.25 -22.60
C SER A 250 15.92 5.48 -24.03
N SER A 251 15.20 5.07 -25.08
CA SER A 251 15.65 5.14 -26.48
C SER A 251 14.93 6.17 -27.37
N THR A 252 14.07 7.05 -26.85
CA THR A 252 13.54 8.19 -27.64
C THR A 252 13.76 9.53 -26.93
N GLY A 253 14.62 10.35 -27.53
CA GLY A 253 15.09 11.60 -26.97
C GLY A 253 14.04 12.70 -26.98
N SER A 254 13.70 13.19 -25.79
CA SER A 254 13.21 14.55 -25.54
C SER A 254 13.38 14.85 -24.05
N ARG A 255 14.34 15.72 -23.71
CA ARG A 255 14.68 16.22 -22.35
C ARG A 255 14.51 15.17 -21.23
N ALA A 256 15.53 14.33 -21.05
CA ALA A 256 15.62 13.43 -19.90
C ALA A 256 15.52 14.23 -18.60
N ASP A 257 14.35 14.09 -17.98
CA ASP A 257 13.84 14.84 -16.84
C ASP A 257 14.59 14.41 -15.57
N SER A 258 15.00 15.35 -14.73
CA SER A 258 15.60 15.09 -13.40
C SER A 258 14.67 14.31 -12.45
N ARG A 259 13.43 14.06 -12.91
CA ARG A 259 12.32 13.37 -12.26
C ARG A 259 12.44 11.85 -12.24
N ALA A 260 12.89 11.24 -13.33
CA ALA A 260 12.96 9.78 -13.44
C ALA A 260 13.80 9.10 -12.33
N PRO A 261 14.95 9.66 -11.89
CA PRO A 261 15.72 9.07 -10.79
C PRO A 261 14.99 9.07 -9.43
N PHE A 262 14.24 10.13 -9.12
CA PHE A 262 13.51 10.22 -7.86
C PHE A 262 12.32 9.26 -7.85
N ASP A 263 11.50 9.26 -8.90
CA ASP A 263 10.33 8.37 -8.99
C ASP A 263 10.74 6.90 -8.94
N LYS A 264 11.84 6.51 -9.59
CA LYS A 264 12.39 5.15 -9.50
C LYS A 264 12.82 4.79 -8.09
N LYS A 265 13.48 5.72 -7.39
CA LYS A 265 13.92 5.52 -6.00
C LYS A 265 12.72 5.47 -5.04
N LEU A 266 11.69 6.27 -5.30
CA LEU A 266 10.44 6.29 -4.55
C LEU A 266 9.65 5.00 -4.74
N GLY A 267 9.52 4.49 -5.97
CA GLY A 267 8.91 3.18 -6.22
C GLY A 267 9.71 2.03 -5.58
N SER A 268 11.04 2.11 -5.60
CA SER A 268 11.90 1.16 -4.89
C SER A 268 11.69 1.23 -3.36
N PHE A 269 11.45 2.42 -2.82
CA PHE A 269 11.11 2.62 -1.41
C PHE A 269 9.79 1.91 -1.06
N PHE A 270 8.73 2.09 -1.86
CA PHE A 270 7.45 1.43 -1.62
C PHE A 270 7.55 -0.10 -1.70
N LYS A 271 8.30 -0.64 -2.68
CA LYS A 271 8.59 -2.08 -2.72
C LYS A 271 9.29 -2.56 -1.46
N HIS A 272 10.30 -1.82 -1.01
CA HIS A 272 11.02 -2.13 0.22
C HIS A 272 10.09 -2.11 1.45
N GLN A 273 9.14 -1.17 1.53
CA GLN A 273 8.15 -1.15 2.61
C GLN A 273 7.30 -2.41 2.64
N ILE A 274 6.82 -2.89 1.49
CA ILE A 274 6.05 -4.15 1.40
C ILE A 274 6.92 -5.35 1.82
N GLU A 275 8.16 -5.41 1.32
CA GLU A 275 9.07 -6.54 1.58
C GLU A 275 9.53 -6.64 3.04
N SER A 276 9.74 -5.49 3.68
CA SER A 276 10.28 -5.38 5.04
C SER A 276 9.20 -5.21 6.12
N ASP A 277 7.91 -5.20 5.74
CA ASP A 277 6.81 -5.08 6.69
C ASP A 277 6.88 -6.21 7.74
N SER A 278 6.88 -5.83 9.02
CA SER A 278 6.94 -6.74 10.15
C SER A 278 5.56 -7.26 10.58
N SER A 279 4.48 -6.78 9.97
CA SER A 279 3.11 -7.19 10.27
C SER A 279 2.91 -8.69 9.97
N PRO A 280 2.33 -9.47 10.91
CA PRO A 280 1.99 -10.87 10.65
C PRO A 280 0.94 -11.06 9.55
N VAL A 281 0.06 -10.09 9.34
CA VAL A 281 -1.00 -10.18 8.33
C VAL A 281 -0.46 -9.71 6.98
N TYR A 282 0.11 -8.51 6.93
CA TYR A 282 0.54 -7.90 5.67
C TYR A 282 1.94 -8.36 5.24
N GLY A 283 2.90 -8.32 6.15
CA GLY A 283 4.30 -8.67 5.87
C GLY A 283 4.51 -10.16 5.71
N ASP A 284 4.11 -10.98 6.69
CA ASP A 284 4.23 -12.44 6.58
C ASP A 284 3.30 -13.00 5.51
N GLY A 285 2.08 -12.46 5.38
CA GLY A 285 1.16 -12.79 4.29
C GLY A 285 1.75 -12.51 2.91
N PHE A 286 2.36 -11.32 2.71
CA PHE A 286 3.09 -11.01 1.48
C PHE A 286 4.22 -12.01 1.23
N ARG A 287 5.06 -12.29 2.24
CA ARG A 287 6.18 -13.24 2.09
C ARG A 287 5.70 -14.64 1.69
N ALA A 288 4.63 -15.13 2.31
CA ALA A 288 4.02 -16.41 1.99
C ALA A 288 3.41 -16.42 0.58
N GLY A 289 2.63 -15.41 0.23
CA GLY A 289 2.03 -15.27 -1.09
C GLY A 289 3.08 -15.13 -2.20
N GLN A 290 4.10 -14.31 -1.98
CA GLN A 290 5.20 -14.10 -2.92
C GLN A 290 6.00 -15.40 -3.13
N LEU A 291 6.22 -16.19 -2.07
CA LEU A 291 6.84 -17.50 -2.16
C LEU A 291 6.00 -18.46 -3.01
N ALA A 292 4.69 -18.51 -2.77
CA ALA A 292 3.75 -19.33 -3.54
C ALA A 292 3.72 -18.93 -5.02
N VAL A 293 3.58 -17.64 -5.32
CA VAL A 293 3.56 -17.12 -6.70
C VAL A 293 4.88 -17.38 -7.42
N ARG A 294 6.04 -17.24 -6.75
CA ARG A 294 7.34 -17.57 -7.34
C ARG A 294 7.49 -19.06 -7.64
N LYS A 295 6.96 -19.93 -6.78
CA LYS A 295 7.09 -21.39 -6.91
C LYS A 295 6.11 -21.98 -7.92
N TYR A 296 4.87 -21.49 -7.94
CA TYR A 296 3.78 -22.12 -8.70
C TYR A 296 3.20 -21.24 -9.81
N GLY A 297 3.53 -19.95 -9.85
CA GLY A 297 2.92 -18.96 -10.73
C GLY A 297 1.61 -18.41 -10.18
N LEU A 298 1.29 -17.16 -10.53
CA LEU A 298 0.13 -16.43 -10.01
C LEU A 298 -1.19 -17.21 -10.19
N GLN A 299 -1.47 -17.67 -11.41
CA GLN A 299 -2.72 -18.34 -11.75
C GLN A 299 -2.97 -19.59 -10.89
N ARG A 300 -1.97 -20.46 -10.75
CA ARG A 300 -2.09 -21.68 -9.94
C ARG A 300 -2.23 -21.39 -8.46
N THR A 301 -1.54 -20.35 -7.97
CA THR A 301 -1.68 -19.88 -6.60
C THR A 301 -3.11 -19.40 -6.33
N LEU A 302 -3.68 -18.60 -7.24
CA LEU A 302 -5.06 -18.10 -7.13
C LEU A 302 -6.11 -19.21 -7.18
N GLU A 303 -5.97 -20.17 -8.09
CA GLU A 303 -6.83 -21.35 -8.17
C GLU A 303 -6.78 -22.17 -6.87
N HIS A 304 -5.58 -22.37 -6.32
CA HIS A 304 -5.41 -23.07 -5.06
C HIS A 304 -6.09 -22.33 -3.90
N ILE A 305 -5.89 -21.01 -3.78
CA ILE A 305 -6.55 -20.19 -2.76
C ILE A 305 -8.08 -20.28 -2.90
N GLN A 306 -8.60 -20.26 -4.13
CA GLN A 306 -10.05 -20.38 -4.36
C GLN A 306 -10.59 -21.72 -3.88
N MET A 307 -9.84 -22.81 -4.05
CA MET A 307 -10.26 -24.15 -3.64
C MET A 307 -10.08 -24.42 -2.14
N THR A 308 -9.01 -23.93 -1.53
CA THR A 308 -8.59 -24.34 -0.17
C THR A 308 -8.65 -23.23 0.87
N GLY A 309 -8.76 -21.97 0.44
CA GLY A 309 -8.68 -20.79 1.29
C GLY A 309 -7.28 -20.51 1.86
N ARG A 310 -6.22 -21.15 1.33
CA ARG A 310 -4.84 -21.04 1.85
C ARG A 310 -3.84 -20.88 0.71
N PHE A 311 -2.62 -20.44 1.02
CA PHE A 311 -1.51 -20.51 0.06
C PHE A 311 -1.06 -21.96 -0.17
N PRO A 312 -0.64 -22.32 -1.39
CA PRO A 312 -0.01 -23.61 -1.66
C PRO A 312 1.42 -23.63 -1.09
N PHE A 313 1.71 -24.55 -0.18
CA PHE A 313 3.05 -24.80 0.37
C PHE A 313 3.65 -26.07 -0.24
#